data_AF-A0A0R3U590-F1
#
_entry.id   AF-A0A0R3U590-F1
#
_cell.length_a   1.000
_cell.length_b   1.000
_cell.length_c   1.000
_cell.angle_alpha   90.00
_cell.angle_beta   90.00
_cell.angle_gamma   90.00
#
_symmetry.space_group_name_H-M   'P 1'
#
loop_
_entity.id
_entity.type
_entity.pdbx_description
1 polymer ?
#
loop_
_entity_poly.entity_id
_entity_poly.type
_entity_poly.pdbx_seq_one_letter_code
_entity_poly.pdbx_strand_id
1 'polypeptide(L)'
;MAQRKLARLPSYVDRVPLPRKCKPDTWLVVGVEFLLVFMAACIGLFVYYRSHDLPFYAAKFYAHLGSSTAQHALSLYYLSRFDEHPDNAVLAEHWLKRAAEGGHGVAAYNLAVAHLRGDLPSKTTLDPSQVHSLLSLAVRSGVHEALGPLYLCGHGQCSRNQSSG
;
A
#
# COMPACT_ATOMS: atom_id res chain seq x y z
N MET A 1 -61.35 12.63 23.41
CA MET A 1 -61.82 13.37 24.60
C MET A 1 -60.73 13.35 25.66
N ALA A 2 -60.19 14.51 26.05
CA ALA A 2 -59.55 14.74 27.35
C ALA A 2 -59.29 16.25 27.51
N GLN A 3 -60.30 17.00 27.96
CA GLN A 3 -60.12 18.40 28.37
C GLN A 3 -59.34 18.42 29.70
N ARG A 4 -58.03 18.69 29.65
CA ARG A 4 -57.27 18.98 30.87
C ARG A 4 -57.69 20.35 31.41
N LYS A 5 -58.43 20.35 32.52
CA LYS A 5 -58.64 21.55 33.35
C LYS A 5 -57.25 22.09 33.76
N LEU A 6 -56.92 23.30 33.33
CA LEU A 6 -55.76 24.05 33.83
C LEU A 6 -56.03 24.41 35.29
N ALA A 7 -55.47 23.64 36.23
CA ALA A 7 -55.45 23.99 37.64
C ALA A 7 -54.63 25.27 37.82
N ARG A 8 -55.17 26.24 38.58
CA ARG A 8 -54.48 27.49 38.92
C ARG A 8 -53.31 27.14 39.84
N LEU A 9 -52.08 27.31 39.37
CA LEU A 9 -50.87 26.98 40.13
C LEU A 9 -50.67 27.96 41.30
N PRO A 10 -50.07 27.53 42.43
CA PRO A 10 -49.79 28.39 43.58
C PRO A 10 -48.73 29.47 43.27
N SER A 11 -48.85 30.64 43.89
CA SER A 11 -48.11 31.89 43.57
C SER A 11 -46.59 31.80 43.64
N TYR A 12 -46.03 30.78 44.30
CA TYR A 12 -44.58 30.58 44.39
C TYR A 12 -43.99 29.95 43.11
N VAL A 13 -44.80 29.22 42.33
CA VAL A 13 -44.36 28.53 41.11
C VAL A 13 -44.04 29.51 39.99
N ASP A 14 -44.68 30.68 39.97
CA ASP A 14 -44.50 31.70 38.93
C ASP A 14 -43.12 32.37 38.94
N ARG A 15 -42.36 32.27 40.06
CA ARG A 15 -41.04 32.91 40.19
C ARG A 15 -39.87 32.00 39.86
N VAL A 16 -40.12 30.73 39.53
CA VAL A 16 -39.05 29.83 39.10
C VAL A 16 -38.69 30.22 37.66
N PRO A 17 -37.45 30.66 37.37
CA PRO A 17 -37.04 30.88 35.99
C PRO A 17 -37.04 29.53 35.28
N LEU A 18 -38.11 29.24 34.55
CA LEU A 18 -38.17 28.06 33.71
C LEU A 18 -37.16 28.25 32.56
N PRO A 19 -36.31 27.26 32.29
CA PRO A 19 -35.41 27.33 31.14
C PRO A 19 -36.27 27.57 29.88
N ARG A 20 -35.96 28.65 29.14
CA ARG A 20 -36.62 28.91 27.85
C ARG A 20 -36.49 27.65 26.99
N LYS A 21 -37.61 27.09 26.54
CA LYS A 21 -37.58 26.03 25.53
C LYS A 21 -36.80 26.55 24.33
N CYS A 22 -35.71 25.87 23.98
CA CYS A 22 -34.97 26.16 22.76
C CYS A 22 -35.96 26.15 21.59
N LYS A 23 -35.95 27.22 20.80
CA LYS A 23 -36.71 27.24 19.54
C LYS A 23 -36.13 26.13 18.67
N PRO A 24 -36.96 25.33 17.97
CA PRO A 24 -36.43 24.36 17.02
C PRO A 24 -35.55 25.11 16.02
N ASP A 25 -34.42 24.50 15.68
CA ASP A 25 -33.48 25.10 14.74
C ASP A 25 -34.19 25.46 13.45
N THR A 26 -33.78 26.59 12.87
CA THR A 26 -34.35 27.01 11.59
C THR A 26 -33.98 25.95 10.57
N TRP A 27 -34.90 25.58 9.68
CA TRP A 27 -34.65 24.55 8.65
C TRP A 27 -33.34 24.78 7.86
N LEU A 28 -32.91 26.04 7.73
CA LEU A 28 -31.62 26.42 7.16
C LEU A 28 -30.41 25.86 7.94
N VAL A 29 -30.43 25.91 9.28
CA VAL A 29 -29.34 25.41 10.14
C VAL A 29 -29.22 23.90 9.98
N VAL A 30 -30.34 23.20 10.05
CA VAL A 30 -30.41 21.75 9.85
C VAL A 30 -29.88 21.37 8.45
N GLY A 31 -30.26 22.12 7.41
CA GLY A 31 -29.76 21.91 6.06
C GLY A 31 -28.24 22.11 5.93
N VAL A 32 -27.68 23.13 6.60
CA VAL A 32 -26.23 23.38 6.62
C VAL A 32 -25.48 22.27 7.36
N GLU A 33 -25.99 21.79 8.49
CA GLU A 33 -25.39 20.68 9.24
C GLU A 33 -25.33 19.39 8.41
N PHE A 34 -26.42 19.02 7.75
CA PHE A 34 -26.43 17.85 6.87
C PHE A 34 -25.46 18.00 5.70
N LEU A 35 -25.35 19.20 5.11
CA LEU A 35 -24.42 19.46 4.03
C LEU A 35 -22.96 19.36 4.49
N LEU A 36 -22.64 19.87 5.69
CA LEU A 36 -21.30 19.75 6.28
C LEU A 36 -20.93 18.28 6.57
N VAL A 37 -21.85 17.51 7.14
CA VAL A 37 -21.64 16.09 7.41
C VAL A 37 -21.47 15.30 6.11
N PHE A 38 -22.29 15.58 5.11
CA PHE A 38 -22.19 14.95 3.78
C PHE A 38 -20.86 15.30 3.11
N MET A 39 -20.45 16.57 3.12
CA MET A 39 -19.16 17.01 2.58
C MET A 39 -17.99 16.35 3.31
N ALA A 40 -18.03 16.25 4.65
CA ALA A 40 -17.02 15.55 5.43
C ALA A 40 -16.95 14.05 5.07
N ALA A 41 -18.09 13.39 4.90
CA ALA A 41 -18.16 12.00 4.46
C ALA A 41 -17.61 11.82 3.04
N CYS A 42 -17.95 12.72 2.11
CA CYS A 42 -17.42 12.70 0.74
C CYS A 42 -15.90 12.92 0.71
N ILE A 43 -15.36 13.84 1.52
CA ILE A 43 -13.92 14.06 1.64
C ILE A 43 -13.24 12.82 2.26
N GLY A 44 -13.83 12.24 3.30
CA GLY A 44 -13.32 11.01 3.93
C GLY A 44 -13.27 9.84 2.94
N LEU A 45 -14.34 9.64 2.17
CA LEU A 45 -14.41 8.63 1.11
C LEU A 45 -13.39 8.93 0.00
N PHE A 46 -13.29 10.19 -0.44
CA PHE A 46 -12.34 10.59 -1.47
C PHE A 46 -10.89 10.31 -1.05
N VAL A 47 -10.52 10.68 0.19
CA VAL A 47 -9.20 10.39 0.75
C VAL A 47 -8.99 8.88 0.89
N TYR A 48 -10.00 8.13 1.33
CA TYR A 48 -9.94 6.67 1.44
C TYR A 48 -9.66 6.01 0.08
N TYR A 49 -10.43 6.34 -0.96
CA TYR A 49 -10.22 5.79 -2.30
C TYR A 49 -8.87 6.22 -2.89
N ARG A 50 -8.45 7.47 -2.69
CA ARG A 50 -7.19 7.98 -3.24
C ARG A 50 -5.95 7.52 -2.45
N SER A 51 -6.12 7.06 -1.21
CA SER A 51 -5.01 6.58 -0.37
C SER A 51 -4.31 5.36 -0.98
N HIS A 52 -5.00 4.55 -1.79
CA HIS A 52 -4.44 3.36 -2.40
C HIS A 52 -3.43 3.68 -3.54
N ASP A 53 -3.61 4.81 -4.25
CA ASP A 53 -2.74 5.22 -5.37
C ASP A 53 -1.57 6.11 -4.93
N LEU A 54 -1.73 6.86 -3.84
CA LEU A 54 -0.70 7.75 -3.29
C LEU A 54 0.67 7.08 -3.07
N PRO A 55 0.78 5.87 -2.48
CA PRO A 55 2.07 5.24 -2.23
C PRO A 55 2.81 4.90 -3.53
N PHE A 56 2.10 4.60 -4.62
CA PHE A 56 2.73 4.34 -5.91
C PHE A 56 3.43 5.58 -6.48
N TYR A 57 2.76 6.73 -6.47
CA TYR A 57 3.36 7.98 -6.96
C TYR A 57 4.54 8.43 -6.10
N ALA A 58 4.43 8.28 -4.77
CA ALA A 58 5.54 8.55 -3.86
C ALA A 58 6.72 7.61 -4.12
N ALA A 59 6.49 6.30 -4.20
CA ALA A 59 7.52 5.31 -4.49
C ALA A 59 8.19 5.59 -5.84
N LYS A 60 7.42 5.95 -6.88
CA LYS A 60 7.95 6.35 -8.19
C LYS A 60 8.86 7.57 -8.08
N PHE A 61 8.44 8.61 -7.39
CA PHE A 61 9.25 9.81 -7.18
C PHE A 61 10.57 9.49 -6.45
N TYR A 62 10.52 8.76 -5.34
CA TYR A 62 11.71 8.37 -4.58
C TYR A 62 12.61 7.37 -5.34
N ALA A 63 12.03 6.50 -6.17
CA ALA A 63 12.79 5.58 -7.01
C ALA A 63 13.63 6.34 -8.05
N HIS A 64 13.07 7.40 -8.64
CA HIS A 64 13.80 8.30 -9.53
C HIS A 64 14.89 9.12 -8.82
N LEU A 65 14.71 9.43 -7.53
CA LEU A 65 15.74 10.04 -6.70
C LEU A 65 16.87 9.08 -6.30
N GLY A 66 16.76 7.79 -6.64
CA GLY A 66 17.82 6.80 -6.38
C GLY A 66 17.65 6.01 -5.09
N SER A 67 16.51 6.13 -4.39
CA SER A 67 16.26 5.34 -3.19
C SER A 67 16.04 3.86 -3.55
N SER A 68 16.95 2.99 -3.10
CA SER A 68 16.92 1.56 -3.43
C SER A 68 15.72 0.83 -2.82
N THR A 69 15.23 1.27 -1.66
CA THR A 69 13.99 0.77 -1.05
C THR A 69 12.76 1.15 -1.87
N ALA A 70 12.71 2.38 -2.39
CA ALA A 70 11.60 2.84 -3.24
C ALA A 70 11.61 2.15 -4.60
N GLN A 71 12.80 1.91 -5.18
CA GLN A 71 12.97 1.13 -6.41
C GLN A 71 12.47 -0.31 -6.23
N HIS A 72 12.77 -0.94 -5.10
CA HIS A 72 12.23 -2.26 -4.75
C HIS A 72 10.71 -2.25 -4.60
N ALA A 73 10.14 -1.30 -3.84
CA ALA A 73 8.69 -1.19 -3.69
C ALA A 73 7.97 -0.97 -5.04
N LEU A 74 8.54 -0.13 -5.91
CA LEU A 74 8.03 0.10 -7.25
C LEU A 74 8.10 -1.16 -8.12
N SER A 75 9.18 -1.94 -8.00
CA SER A 75 9.30 -3.21 -8.72
C SER A 75 8.25 -4.24 -8.30
N LEU A 76 7.94 -4.34 -7.01
CA LEU A 76 6.89 -5.23 -6.49
C LEU A 76 5.51 -4.82 -6.99
N TYR A 77 5.25 -3.52 -7.13
CA TYR A 77 4.01 -3.02 -7.70
C TYR A 77 3.85 -3.42 -9.17
N TYR A 78 4.93 -3.39 -9.96
CA TYR A 78 4.89 -3.87 -11.35
C TYR A 78 4.78 -5.40 -11.43
N LEU A 79 5.46 -6.13 -10.53
CA LEU A 79 5.33 -7.59 -10.44
C LEU A 79 3.95 -8.05 -10.02
N SER A 80 3.18 -7.31 -9.23
CA SER A 80 1.81 -7.71 -8.89
C SER A 80 0.81 -7.50 -10.02
N ARG A 81 1.19 -6.74 -11.06
CA ARG A 81 0.36 -6.40 -12.23
C ARG A 81 0.95 -6.89 -13.55
N PHE A 82 1.84 -7.87 -13.50
CA PHE A 82 2.47 -8.42 -14.71
C PHE A 82 1.44 -9.06 -15.65
N ASP A 83 0.35 -9.62 -15.11
CA ASP A 83 -0.76 -10.20 -15.88
C ASP A 83 -1.56 -9.13 -16.66
N GLU A 84 -1.57 -7.87 -16.21
CA GLU A 84 -2.30 -6.77 -16.88
C GLU A 84 -1.56 -6.28 -18.14
N HIS A 85 -0.23 -6.28 -18.09
CA HIS A 85 0.61 -5.85 -19.20
C HIS A 85 1.97 -6.54 -19.18
N PRO A 86 2.41 -7.18 -20.28
CA PRO A 86 3.71 -7.88 -20.32
C PRO A 86 4.90 -6.93 -20.12
N ASP A 87 4.75 -5.65 -20.45
CA ASP A 87 5.78 -4.62 -20.25
C ASP A 87 6.06 -4.34 -18.76
N ASN A 88 5.08 -4.60 -17.88
CA ASN A 88 5.26 -4.41 -16.44
C ASN A 88 6.36 -5.32 -15.89
N ALA A 89 6.48 -6.54 -16.44
CA ALA A 89 7.51 -7.47 -16.02
C ALA A 89 8.93 -6.96 -16.40
N VAL A 90 9.07 -6.29 -17.56
CA VAL A 90 10.33 -5.64 -17.98
C VAL A 90 10.67 -4.48 -17.05
N LEU A 91 9.67 -3.67 -16.69
CA LEU A 91 9.84 -2.54 -15.77
C LEU A 91 10.24 -3.02 -14.37
N ALA A 92 9.60 -4.07 -13.88
CA ALA A 92 9.94 -4.71 -12.61
C ALA A 92 11.41 -5.15 -12.56
N GLU A 93 11.87 -5.85 -13.60
CA GLU A 93 13.26 -6.29 -13.73
C GLU A 93 14.24 -5.11 -13.61
N HIS A 94 13.97 -4.06 -14.39
CA HIS A 94 14.82 -2.87 -14.45
C HIS A 94 14.95 -2.19 -13.07
N TRP A 95 13.83 -2.07 -12.34
CA TRP A 95 13.86 -1.46 -11.00
C TRP A 95 14.49 -2.36 -9.94
N LEU A 96 14.29 -3.68 -10.01
CA LEU A 96 14.98 -4.64 -9.14
C LEU A 96 16.49 -4.59 -9.34
N LYS A 97 16.94 -4.53 -10.60
CA LYS A 97 18.36 -4.43 -10.94
C LYS A 97 18.99 -3.17 -10.36
N ARG A 98 18.36 -2.00 -10.53
CA ARG A 98 18.84 -0.75 -9.93
C ARG A 98 18.87 -0.81 -8.41
N ALA A 99 17.85 -1.39 -7.77
CA ALA A 99 17.81 -1.53 -6.33
C ALA A 99 18.93 -2.45 -5.81
N ALA A 100 19.20 -3.55 -6.51
CA ALA A 100 20.30 -4.47 -6.20
C ALA A 100 21.67 -3.82 -6.41
N GLU A 101 21.86 -3.05 -7.48
CA GLU A 101 23.06 -2.23 -7.72
C GLU A 101 23.26 -1.18 -6.62
N GLY A 102 22.16 -0.63 -6.09
CA GLY A 102 22.14 0.25 -4.91
C GLY A 102 22.38 -0.48 -3.58
N GLY A 103 22.73 -1.77 -3.58
CA GLY A 103 23.04 -2.56 -2.40
C GLY A 103 21.85 -3.06 -1.60
N HIS A 104 20.62 -2.93 -2.12
CA HIS A 104 19.43 -3.41 -1.42
C HIS A 104 19.28 -4.93 -1.59
N GLY A 105 19.64 -5.69 -0.56
CA GLY A 105 19.72 -7.14 -0.73
C GLY A 105 18.39 -7.88 -0.79
N VAL A 106 17.27 -7.30 -0.33
CA VAL A 106 15.94 -7.88 -0.60
C VAL A 106 15.61 -7.80 -2.10
N ALA A 107 15.97 -6.70 -2.77
CA ALA A 107 15.85 -6.61 -4.22
C ALA A 107 16.79 -7.59 -4.93
N ALA A 108 18.04 -7.75 -4.46
CA ALA A 108 18.97 -8.71 -5.03
C ALA A 108 18.45 -10.15 -4.93
N TYR A 109 17.87 -10.53 -3.78
CA TYR A 109 17.20 -11.82 -3.60
C TYR A 109 16.01 -11.98 -4.54
N ASN A 110 15.12 -10.98 -4.60
CA ASN A 110 13.94 -11.04 -5.45
C ASN A 110 14.31 -11.12 -6.93
N LEU A 111 15.34 -10.40 -7.38
CA LEU A 111 15.87 -10.50 -8.74
C LEU A 111 16.37 -11.92 -9.04
N ALA A 112 17.21 -12.48 -8.15
CA ALA A 112 17.70 -13.84 -8.30
C ALA A 112 16.56 -14.86 -8.40
N VAL A 113 15.60 -14.81 -7.48
CA VAL A 113 14.46 -15.74 -7.47
C VAL A 113 13.57 -15.59 -8.70
N ALA A 114 13.29 -14.36 -9.13
CA ALA A 114 12.45 -14.10 -10.30
C ALA A 114 13.08 -14.67 -11.59
N HIS A 115 14.41 -14.61 -11.73
CA HIS A 115 15.10 -15.28 -12.84
C HIS A 115 15.11 -16.80 -12.71
N LEU A 116 15.21 -17.36 -11.50
CA LEU A 116 15.15 -18.80 -11.26
C LEU A 116 13.76 -19.40 -11.55
N ARG A 117 12.70 -18.62 -11.32
CA ARG A 117 11.31 -19.01 -11.63
C ARG A 117 10.96 -18.81 -13.10
N GLY A 118 11.67 -17.94 -13.80
CA GLY A 118 11.31 -17.53 -15.16
C GLY A 118 10.13 -16.55 -15.20
N ASP A 119 9.88 -15.82 -14.10
CA ASP A 119 8.79 -14.84 -13.98
C ASP A 119 9.10 -13.55 -14.77
N LEU A 120 10.36 -13.35 -15.17
CA LEU A 120 10.83 -12.17 -15.88
C LEU A 120 10.91 -12.42 -17.39
N PRO A 121 10.59 -11.41 -18.21
CA PRO A 121 10.56 -11.52 -19.67
C PRO A 121 11.97 -11.61 -20.28
N SER A 122 13.03 -11.36 -19.49
CA SER A 122 14.39 -11.65 -19.93
C SER A 122 14.51 -13.14 -20.25
N LYS A 123 14.49 -13.48 -21.55
CA LYS A 123 14.85 -14.81 -22.04
C LYS A 123 16.29 -15.21 -21.69
N THR A 124 17.10 -14.25 -21.26
CA THR A 124 18.44 -14.49 -20.75
C THR A 124 18.32 -15.04 -19.33
N THR A 125 18.43 -16.36 -19.22
CA THR A 125 18.76 -17.00 -17.96
C THR A 125 20.01 -16.33 -17.41
N LEU A 126 19.95 -15.77 -16.19
CA LEU A 126 21.15 -15.25 -15.55
C LEU A 126 22.19 -16.36 -15.45
N ASP A 127 23.44 -16.02 -15.74
CA ASP A 127 24.55 -16.92 -15.49
C ASP A 127 24.53 -17.34 -14.01
N PRO A 128 24.85 -18.61 -13.69
CA PRO A 128 24.88 -19.09 -12.32
C PRO A 128 25.82 -18.25 -11.43
N SER A 129 26.86 -17.65 -12.02
CA SER A 129 27.77 -16.72 -11.34
C SER A 129 27.07 -15.41 -10.91
N GLN A 130 26.19 -14.87 -11.74
CA GLN A 130 25.42 -13.65 -11.43
C GLN A 130 24.35 -13.93 -10.38
N VAL A 131 23.66 -15.07 -10.45
CA VAL A 131 22.71 -15.49 -9.41
C VAL A 131 23.42 -15.64 -8.07
N HIS A 132 24.59 -16.30 -8.05
CA HIS A 132 25.38 -16.45 -6.84
C HIS A 132 25.82 -15.10 -6.24
N SER A 133 26.24 -14.15 -7.08
CA SER A 133 26.65 -12.82 -6.60
C SER A 133 25.48 -12.06 -5.98
N LEU A 134 24.30 -12.07 -6.60
CA LEU A 134 23.08 -11.46 -6.07
C LEU A 134 22.64 -12.09 -4.74
N LEU A 135 22.65 -13.42 -4.65
CA LEU A 135 22.32 -14.13 -3.42
C LEU A 135 23.35 -13.85 -2.31
N SER A 136 24.63 -13.77 -2.66
CA SER A 136 25.67 -13.40 -1.69
C SER A 136 25.50 -11.97 -1.16
N LEU A 137 25.06 -11.04 -2.01
CA LEU A 137 24.71 -9.67 -1.62
C LEU A 137 23.51 -9.66 -0.67
N ALA A 138 22.47 -10.43 -0.99
CA ALA A 138 21.29 -10.56 -0.14
C ALA A 138 21.65 -11.07 1.26
N VAL A 139 22.45 -12.12 1.35
CA VAL A 139 22.91 -12.67 2.64
C VAL A 139 23.72 -11.63 3.43
N ARG A 140 24.64 -10.91 2.77
CA ARG A 140 25.44 -9.84 3.42
C ARG A 140 24.58 -8.70 3.96
N SER A 141 23.46 -8.41 3.31
CA SER A 141 22.51 -7.39 3.76
C SER A 141 21.58 -7.86 4.90
N GLY A 142 21.68 -9.12 5.33
CA GLY A 142 20.87 -9.69 6.41
C GLY A 142 19.61 -10.43 5.95
N VAL A 143 19.47 -10.74 4.66
CA VAL A 143 18.34 -11.54 4.14
C VAL A 143 18.66 -13.02 4.35
N HIS A 144 18.08 -13.60 5.40
CA HIS A 144 18.30 -15.01 5.76
C HIS A 144 17.64 -15.98 4.77
N GLU A 145 16.57 -15.56 4.10
CA GLU A 145 15.85 -16.32 3.07
C GLU A 145 16.76 -16.67 1.88
N ALA A 146 17.79 -15.86 1.62
CA ALA A 146 18.74 -16.08 0.54
C ALA A 146 19.74 -17.21 0.83
N LEU A 147 19.88 -17.66 2.09
CA LEU A 147 20.87 -18.69 2.48
C LEU A 147 20.59 -20.04 1.82
N GLY A 148 19.32 -20.46 1.75
CA GLY A 148 18.93 -21.74 1.15
C GLY A 148 19.30 -21.82 -0.33
N PRO A 149 18.82 -20.89 -1.17
CA PRO A 149 19.20 -20.84 -2.59
C PRO A 149 20.70 -20.68 -2.81
N LEU A 150 21.40 -19.91 -1.96
CA LEU A 150 22.85 -19.73 -2.08
C LEU A 150 23.60 -21.06 -1.84
N TYR A 151 23.21 -21.81 -0.81
CA TYR A 151 23.79 -23.11 -0.51
C TYR A 151 23.57 -24.11 -1.66
N LEU A 152 22.37 -24.15 -2.24
CA LEU A 152 22.07 -24.98 -3.41
C LEU A 152 22.92 -24.59 -4.63
N CYS A 153 23.12 -23.29 -4.85
CA CYS A 153 23.96 -22.79 -5.92
C CYS A 153 25.44 -23.21 -5.74
N GLY A 154 25.96 -23.20 -4.49
CA GLY A 154 27.30 -23.67 -4.16
C GLY A 154 27.55 -25.16 -4.43
N HIS A 155 26.50 -25.98 -4.43
CA HIS A 155 26.54 -27.41 -4.80
C HIS A 155 26.31 -27.66 -6.31
N GLY A 156 26.40 -26.61 -7.14
CA GLY A 156 26.24 -26.70 -8.59
C GLY A 156 24.77 -26.80 -9.06
N GLN A 157 23.80 -26.57 -8.18
CA GLN A 157 22.37 -26.73 -8.46
C GLN A 157 21.66 -25.38 -8.63
N CYS A 158 22.36 -24.38 -9.16
CA CYS A 158 21.85 -23.01 -9.22
C CYS A 158 20.67 -22.83 -10.18
N SER A 159 20.54 -23.68 -11.22
CA SER A 159 19.51 -23.57 -12.26
C SER A 159 18.76 -24.90 -12.48
N ARG A 160 18.40 -25.59 -11.39
CA ARG A 160 17.86 -26.96 -11.48
C ARG A 160 16.36 -27.02 -11.82
N ASN A 161 15.89 -26.21 -12.77
CA ASN A 161 14.53 -26.29 -13.33
C ASN A 161 14.50 -25.96 -14.83
N GLN A 162 15.38 -26.57 -15.62
CA GLN A 162 15.21 -26.66 -17.08
C GLN A 162 15.24 -28.09 -17.62
N SER A 163 15.07 -29.11 -16.77
CA SER A 163 15.04 -30.51 -17.22
C SER A 163 14.16 -31.40 -16.35
N SER A 164 12.85 -31.23 -16.42
CA SER A 164 11.89 -32.29 -16.08
C SER A 164 10.48 -31.94 -16.58
N GLY A 165 10.07 -32.58 -17.69
CA GLY A 165 8.66 -32.72 -18.10
C GLY A 165 8.20 -31.71 -19.13
#